data_AF-A0A1B9GHT8-F1
#
_entry.id   AF-A0A1B9GHT8-F1
#
_cell.length_a   1.000
_cell.length_b   1.000
_cell.length_c   1.000
_cell.angle_alpha   90.00
_cell.angle_beta   90.00
_cell.angle_gamma   90.00
#
_symmetry.space_group_name_H-M   'P 1'
#
loop_
_entity.id
_entity.type
_entity.pdbx_description
1 polymer ?
#
loop_
_entity_poly.entity_id
_entity_poly.type
_entity_poly.pdbx_seq_one_letter_code
_entity_poly.pdbx_strand_id
1 'polypeptide(L)'
;MWTRGPRQLTNNDRASPNTRCQRCLKLGHHTYQCTNPRPYVPRPSRTKQLALGGGVGGRDKPSVEVPEEFKSSASGMGIADKILKAKEEERRRAEEKRKEKERQSRKRR
;
A
#
# COMPACT_ATOMS: atom_id res chain seq x y z
N MET A 1 23.69 10.34 18.68
CA MET A 1 23.81 9.99 20.11
C MET A 1 23.70 8.48 20.26
N TRP A 2 24.82 7.78 20.48
CA TRP A 2 24.87 6.31 20.66
C TRP A 2 24.82 6.00 22.15
N THR A 3 23.62 6.01 22.74
CA THR A 3 23.40 6.02 24.20
C THR A 3 23.38 4.64 24.87
N ARG A 4 24.08 3.63 24.31
CA ARG A 4 24.18 2.31 24.94
C ARG A 4 25.59 1.76 24.76
N GLY A 5 26.40 1.91 25.80
CA GLY A 5 27.68 1.22 25.94
C GLY A 5 27.53 -0.31 25.87
N PRO A 6 28.63 -1.04 25.64
CA PRO A 6 28.60 -2.48 25.46
C PRO A 6 28.00 -3.16 26.68
N ARG A 7 26.89 -3.88 26.46
CA ARG A 7 26.22 -4.67 27.49
C ARG A 7 27.21 -5.74 27.95
N GLN A 8 27.68 -5.67 29.19
CA GLN A 8 28.60 -6.67 29.74
C GLN A 8 27.91 -8.05 29.68
N LEU A 9 28.52 -8.99 28.96
CA LEU A 9 28.02 -10.36 28.89
C LEU A 9 28.29 -11.04 30.23
N THR A 10 27.24 -11.24 31.02
CA THR A 10 27.30 -12.10 32.19
C THR A 10 27.50 -13.54 31.71
N ASN A 11 28.69 -14.10 31.91
CA ASN A 11 29.02 -15.49 31.60
C ASN A 11 28.42 -16.41 32.67
N ASN A 12 27.12 -16.67 32.59
CA ASN A 12 26.50 -17.76 33.36
C ASN A 12 26.67 -19.07 32.58
N ASP A 13 27.25 -20.08 33.23
CA ASP A 13 27.42 -21.42 32.64
C ASP A 13 26.09 -22.15 32.39
N ARG A 14 25.04 -21.74 33.11
CA ARG A 14 23.68 -22.25 32.94
C ARG A 14 22.87 -21.33 32.05
N ALA A 15 22.35 -21.88 30.95
CA ALA A 15 21.42 -21.18 30.07
C ALA A 15 20.12 -20.84 30.80
N SER A 16 19.64 -19.62 30.60
CA SER A 16 18.26 -19.24 30.94
C SER A 16 17.27 -20.13 30.15
N PRO A 17 16.09 -20.45 30.70
CA PRO A 17 15.03 -21.12 29.94
C PRO A 17 14.64 -20.38 28.66
N ASN A 18 14.89 -19.07 28.57
CA ASN A 18 14.62 -18.26 27.38
C ASN A 18 15.78 -18.21 26.37
N THR A 19 16.93 -18.83 26.67
CA THR A 19 18.08 -18.88 25.76
C THR A 19 17.75 -19.79 24.57
N ARG A 20 17.71 -19.21 23.36
CA ARG A 20 17.53 -19.93 22.09
C ARG A 20 18.87 -20.41 21.54
N CYS A 21 18.98 -21.71 21.27
CA CYS A 21 20.15 -22.29 20.64
C CYS A 21 20.17 -22.00 19.13
N GLN A 22 21.26 -21.41 18.61
CA GLN A 22 21.40 -21.12 17.17
C GLN A 22 21.56 -22.38 16.29
N ARG A 23 21.95 -23.53 16.87
CA ARG A 23 22.06 -24.80 16.13
C ARG A 23 20.72 -25.48 15.91
N CYS A 24 19.95 -25.69 16.98
CA CYS A 24 18.73 -26.48 16.93
C CYS A 24 17.43 -25.68 17.09
N LEU A 25 17.52 -24.37 17.32
CA LEU A 25 16.40 -23.44 17.53
C LEU A 25 15.51 -23.75 18.76
N LYS A 26 15.85 -24.76 19.58
CA LYS A 26 15.18 -25.06 20.85
C LYS A 26 15.68 -24.13 21.97
N LEU A 27 14.89 -24.07 23.03
CA LEU A 27 15.14 -23.29 24.24
C LEU A 27 15.90 -24.09 25.30
N GLY A 28 16.55 -23.41 26.25
CA GLY A 28 17.06 -24.00 27.49
C GLY A 28 18.51 -24.48 27.48
N HIS A 29 19.29 -24.25 26.42
CA HIS A 29 20.72 -24.58 26.39
C HIS A 29 21.52 -23.64 25.48
N HIS A 30 22.82 -23.53 25.75
CA HIS A 30 23.74 -22.81 24.88
C HIS A 30 24.13 -23.66 23.66
N THR A 31 24.63 -23.01 22.61
CA THR A 31 25.02 -23.65 21.34
C THR A 31 26.11 -24.72 21.51
N TYR A 32 27.00 -24.57 22.49
CA TYR A 32 28.08 -25.51 22.78
C TYR A 32 27.62 -26.80 23.49
N GLN A 33 26.49 -26.77 24.21
CA GLN A 33 25.87 -27.94 24.85
C GLN A 33 24.85 -28.67 23.93
N CYS A 34 24.65 -28.19 22.70
CA CYS A 34 23.59 -28.69 21.83
C CYS A 34 23.93 -30.06 21.22
N THR A 35 23.15 -31.09 21.60
CA THR A 35 23.20 -32.45 21.03
C THR A 35 22.17 -32.69 19.93
N ASN A 36 21.19 -31.80 19.79
CA ASN A 36 20.12 -31.94 18.79
C ASN A 36 20.64 -31.71 17.36
N PRO A 37 20.13 -32.44 16.34
CA PRO A 37 20.43 -32.17 14.95
C PRO A 37 19.89 -30.79 14.53
N ARG A 38 20.48 -30.21 13.48
CA ARG A 38 20.05 -28.92 12.91
C ARG A 38 18.71 -29.12 12.19
N PRO A 39 17.61 -28.48 12.62
CA PRO A 39 16.36 -28.54 11.88
C PRO A 39 16.53 -27.76 10.56
N TYR A 40 16.18 -28.40 9.45
CA TYR A 40 16.09 -27.70 8.17
C TYR A 40 14.79 -26.91 8.14
N VAL A 41 14.89 -25.59 8.27
CA VAL A 41 13.74 -24.69 8.08
C VAL A 41 13.83 -24.16 6.65
N PRO A 42 12.94 -24.59 5.72
CA PRO A 42 12.97 -24.10 4.36
C PRO A 42 12.66 -22.60 4.37
N ARG A 43 13.58 -21.81 3.81
CA ARG A 43 13.30 -20.39 3.56
C ARG A 43 12.36 -20.30 2.35
N PRO A 44 11.20 -19.63 2.46
CA PRO A 44 10.35 -19.43 1.29
C PRO A 44 11.11 -18.59 0.27
N SER A 45 11.03 -18.98 -1.00
CA SER A 45 11.63 -18.20 -2.09
C SER A 45 10.96 -16.83 -2.20
N ARG A 46 11.67 -15.84 -2.75
CA ARG A 46 11.12 -14.50 -3.00
C ARG A 46 9.82 -14.55 -3.81
N THR A 47 9.74 -15.45 -4.79
CA THR A 47 8.51 -15.69 -5.58
C THR A 47 7.36 -16.22 -4.74
N LYS A 48 7.61 -17.18 -3.84
CA LYS A 48 6.61 -17.68 -2.88
C LYS A 48 6.17 -16.59 -1.90
N GLN A 49 7.08 -15.75 -1.43
CA GLN A 49 6.76 -14.62 -0.56
C GLN A 49 5.90 -13.55 -1.24
N LEU A 50 6.16 -13.27 -2.52
CA LEU A 50 5.36 -12.33 -3.31
C LEU A 50 3.98 -12.90 -3.64
N ALA A 51 3.90 -14.19 -3.98
CA ALA A 51 2.65 -14.89 -4.27
C ALA A 51 1.76 -15.03 -3.02
N LEU A 52 2.35 -15.20 -1.84
CA LEU A 52 1.64 -15.18 -0.56
C LEU A 52 1.13 -13.77 -0.16
N GLY A 53 1.36 -12.76 -0.99
CA GLY A 53 1.04 -11.37 -0.72
C GLY A 53 2.20 -10.72 0.03
N GLY A 54 3.05 -10.02 -0.71
CA GLY A 54 4.31 -9.45 -0.23
C GLY A 54 4.23 -8.78 1.15
N GLY A 55 4.80 -9.45 2.15
CA GLY A 55 4.95 -8.95 3.51
C GLY A 55 4.11 -9.74 4.50
N VAL A 56 4.78 -10.32 5.51
CA VAL A 56 4.15 -10.83 6.73
C VAL A 56 3.23 -9.74 7.29
N GLY A 57 1.92 -9.92 7.16
CA GLY A 57 0.93 -8.86 7.41
C GLY A 57 0.31 -8.43 6.10
N GLY A 58 -0.68 -9.20 5.65
CA GLY A 58 -1.48 -8.85 4.49
C GLY A 58 -1.90 -7.40 4.61
N ARG A 59 -1.62 -6.60 3.57
CA ARG A 59 -2.07 -5.22 3.51
C ARG A 59 -3.56 -5.23 3.80
N ASP A 60 -3.93 -4.74 4.98
CA ASP A 60 -5.30 -4.34 5.27
C ASP A 60 -5.69 -3.46 4.09
N LYS A 61 -6.66 -3.92 3.31
CA LYS A 61 -7.22 -3.08 2.27
C LYS A 61 -7.80 -1.93 3.07
N PRO A 62 -7.28 -0.70 2.97
CA PRO A 62 -7.76 0.38 3.81
C PRO A 62 -9.25 0.55 3.49
N SER A 63 -10.11 0.06 4.37
CA SER A 63 -11.55 0.30 4.37
C SER A 63 -11.78 1.68 4.94
N VAL A 64 -11.09 2.68 4.39
CA VAL A 64 -11.50 4.06 4.60
C VAL A 64 -12.73 4.22 3.74
N GLU A 65 -13.87 4.51 4.37
CA GLU A 65 -15.11 4.79 3.66
C GLU A 65 -14.84 5.90 2.66
N VAL A 66 -14.77 5.50 1.40
CA VAL A 66 -14.58 6.39 0.28
C VAL A 66 -15.78 7.34 0.28
N PRO A 67 -15.59 8.67 0.41
CA PRO A 67 -16.69 9.63 0.38
C PRO A 67 -17.58 9.40 -0.84
N GLU A 68 -18.87 9.70 -0.71
CA GLU A 68 -19.88 9.39 -1.73
C GLU A 68 -19.52 9.97 -3.12
N GLU A 69 -18.77 11.09 -3.14
CA GLU A 69 -18.19 11.72 -4.33
C GLU A 69 -17.18 10.86 -5.12
N PHE A 70 -16.55 9.88 -4.47
CA PHE A 70 -15.54 8.99 -5.08
C PHE A 70 -16.06 7.58 -5.35
N LYS A 71 -17.30 7.25 -4.96
CA LYS A 71 -18.01 6.01 -5.37
C LYS A 71 -18.60 6.12 -6.78
N SER A 72 -18.11 7.06 -7.59
CA SER A 72 -18.51 7.31 -8.99
C SER A 72 -18.27 6.12 -9.93
N SER A 73 -17.60 5.06 -9.48
CA SER A 73 -17.58 3.77 -10.19
C SER A 73 -18.95 3.09 -10.25
N ALA A 74 -19.93 3.48 -9.43
CA ALA A 74 -21.28 2.92 -9.44
C ALA A 74 -22.26 3.60 -10.43
N SER A 75 -21.99 4.84 -10.86
CA SER A 75 -22.91 5.64 -11.71
C SER A 75 -22.39 5.89 -13.13
N GLY A 76 -21.22 5.35 -13.50
CA GLY A 76 -20.74 5.30 -14.88
C GLY A 76 -20.34 6.63 -15.53
N MET A 77 -20.48 7.76 -14.83
CA MET A 77 -20.05 9.07 -15.30
C MET A 77 -19.11 9.72 -14.27
N GLY A 78 -17.86 9.88 -14.67
CA GLY A 78 -16.84 10.50 -13.83
C GLY A 78 -17.03 12.01 -13.71
N ILE A 79 -16.30 12.61 -12.77
CA ILE A 79 -16.17 14.08 -12.68
C ILE A 79 -15.63 14.66 -14.00
N ALA A 80 -14.77 13.91 -14.70
CA ALA A 80 -14.24 14.28 -16.00
C ALA A 80 -15.35 14.48 -17.06
N ASP A 81 -16.34 13.60 -17.11
CA ASP A 81 -17.44 13.69 -18.09
C ASP A 81 -18.34 14.90 -17.82
N LYS A 82 -18.54 15.25 -16.54
CA LYS A 82 -19.26 16.46 -16.13
C LYS A 82 -18.53 17.72 -16.59
N ILE A 83 -17.21 17.76 -16.46
CA ILE A 83 -16.38 18.88 -16.89
C ILE A 83 -16.40 19.03 -18.42
N LEU A 84 -16.30 17.92 -19.15
CA LEU A 84 -16.34 17.94 -20.62
C LEU A 84 -17.71 18.40 -21.13
N LYS A 85 -18.80 17.89 -20.55
CA LYS A 85 -20.17 18.29 -20.92
C LYS A 85 -20.43 19.78 -20.68
N ALA A 86 -19.98 20.32 -19.54
CA ALA A 86 -20.12 21.73 -19.22
C ALA A 86 -19.36 22.63 -20.23
N LYS A 87 -18.13 22.26 -20.58
CA LYS A 87 -17.32 22.99 -21.58
C LYS A 87 -17.91 22.90 -22.98
N GLU A 88 -18.47 21.75 -23.36
CA GLU A 88 -19.09 21.58 -24.68
C GLU A 88 -20.37 22.42 -24.81
N GLU A 89 -21.18 22.48 -23.77
CA GLU A 89 -22.37 23.32 -23.73
C GLU A 89 -22.01 24.81 -23.82
N GLU A 90 -20.94 25.24 -23.13
CA GLU A 90 -20.43 26.61 -23.22
C GLU A 90 -20.03 26.96 -24.66
N ARG A 91 -19.31 26.06 -25.35
CA ARG A 91 -18.95 26.24 -26.77
C ARG A 91 -20.18 26.35 -27.66
N ARG A 92 -21.19 25.49 -27.46
CA ARG A 92 -22.44 25.54 -28.23
C ARG A 92 -23.18 26.86 -28.05
N ARG A 93 -23.32 27.32 -26.79
CA ARG A 93 -23.95 28.61 -26.47
C ARG A 93 -23.19 29.80 -27.05
N ALA A 94 -21.86 29.74 -27.11
CA ALA A 94 -21.05 30.78 -27.73
C ALA A 94 -21.25 30.84 -29.26
N GLU A 95 -21.35 29.69 -29.93
CA GLU A 95 -21.63 29.62 -31.37
C GLU A 95 -23.03 30.14 -31.73
N GLU A 96 -24.05 29.78 -30.94
CA GLU A 96 -25.42 30.27 -31.14
C GLU A 96 -25.48 31.80 -31.01
N LYS A 97 -24.83 32.37 -29.99
CA LYS A 97 -24.72 33.83 -29.82
C LYS A 97 -23.98 34.49 -30.98
N ARG A 98 -22.95 33.85 -31.56
CA ARG A 98 -22.24 34.37 -32.74
C ARG A 98 -23.13 34.37 -33.98
N LYS A 99 -23.84 33.26 -34.24
CA LYS A 99 -24.79 33.13 -35.36
C LYS A 99 -25.95 34.12 -35.23
N GLU A 100 -26.46 34.34 -34.03
CA GLU A 100 -27.52 35.31 -33.78
C GLU A 100 -27.07 36.75 -34.10
N LYS A 101 -25.88 37.14 -33.63
CA LYS A 101 -25.28 38.45 -33.95
C LYS A 101 -25.07 38.63 -35.46
N GLU A 102 -24.63 37.58 -36.15
CA GLU A 102 -24.46 37.60 -37.62
C GLU A 102 -25.80 37.72 -38.36
N ARG A 103 -26.85 37.03 -37.91
CA ARG A 103 -28.20 37.18 -38.49
C ARG A 103 -28.77 38.57 -38.26
N GLN A 104 -28.54 39.16 -37.09
CA GLN A 104 -28.95 40.53 -36.79
C GLN A 104 -28.17 41.56 -37.62
N SER A 105 -26.87 41.38 -37.86
CA SER A 105 -26.10 42.29 -38.72
C SER A 105 -26.51 42.21 -40.18
N ARG A 106 -26.79 41.00 -40.70
CA ARG A 106 -27.32 40.80 -42.06
C ARG A 106 -28.71 41.38 -42.27
N LYS A 107 -29.56 41.41 -41.23
CA LYS A 107 -30.91 41.99 -41.30
C LYS A 107 -30.93 43.53 -41.18
N ARG A 108 -29.85 44.12 -40.69
CA ARG A 108 -29.66 45.58 -40.55
C ARG A 108 -28.99 46.22 -41.78
N ARG A 109 -28.53 45.44 -42.75
CA ARG A 109 -27.95 45.87 -44.02
C ARG A 109 -29.00 45.76 -45.12
#